data_AF-A0A558CXD1-F1
#
_entry.id   AF-A0A558CXD1-F1
#
_cell.length_a   1.000
_cell.length_b   1.000
_cell.length_c   1.000
_cell.angle_alpha   90.00
_cell.angle_beta   90.00
_cell.angle_gamma   90.00
#
_symmetry.space_group_name_H-M   'P 1'
#
loop_
_entity.id
_entity.type
_entity.pdbx_description
1 polymer ?
#
loop_
_entity_poly.entity_id
_entity_poly.type
_entity_poly.pdbx_seq_one_letter_code
_entity_poly.pdbx_strand_id
1 'polypeptide(L)'
;MPLLLDEDYKELEAQGFSYTEDEAQRFLVLLNYKLPKGIYDHEVCDVLVVIPSNYPQAGNDMLWTNPRLSRLDGKLIPATNNVGGGDNRIYQGKEFCRWSRHWNQGKSVWRPGTDGIETILRRIDWAFRRPDAQ
;
A
#
# COMPACT_ATOMS: atom_id res chain seq x y z
N MET A 1 -13.33 -10.02 12.75
CA MET A 1 -14.00 -10.13 11.42
C MET A 1 -12.86 -10.02 10.42
N PRO A 2 -12.78 -10.93 9.44
CA PRO A 2 -11.67 -10.91 8.49
C PRO A 2 -11.57 -9.54 7.80
N LEU A 3 -10.35 -9.11 7.51
CA LEU A 3 -10.12 -7.82 6.85
C LEU A 3 -10.64 -7.85 5.42
N LEU A 4 -10.35 -8.96 4.73
CA LEU A 4 -10.61 -9.20 3.31
C LEU A 4 -11.64 -10.31 3.08
N LEU A 5 -12.00 -10.54 1.82
CA LEU A 5 -12.82 -11.67 1.43
C LEU A 5 -11.95 -12.94 1.27
N ASP A 6 -12.56 -14.13 1.38
CA ASP A 6 -11.83 -15.40 1.21
C ASP A 6 -11.12 -15.51 -0.15
N GLU A 7 -11.70 -14.94 -1.20
CA GLU A 7 -11.11 -14.90 -2.55
C GLU A 7 -9.87 -14.01 -2.62
N ASP A 8 -9.84 -12.92 -1.84
CA ASP A 8 -8.69 -12.02 -1.78
C ASP A 8 -7.49 -12.72 -1.13
N TYR A 9 -7.72 -13.52 -0.09
CA TYR A 9 -6.66 -14.30 0.55
C TYR A 9 -6.07 -15.35 -0.40
N LYS A 10 -6.93 -16.02 -1.19
CA LYS A 10 -6.47 -16.96 -2.23
C LYS A 10 -5.64 -16.25 -3.30
N GLU A 11 -6.00 -15.03 -3.68
CA GLU A 11 -5.25 -14.25 -4.66
C GLU A 11 -3.88 -13.80 -4.14
N LEU A 12 -3.79 -13.41 -2.85
CA LEU A 12 -2.51 -13.10 -2.21
C LEU A 12 -1.59 -14.32 -2.18
N GLU A 13 -2.12 -15.50 -1.83
CA GLU A 13 -1.38 -16.76 -1.82
C GLU A 13 -0.95 -17.16 -3.24
N ALA A 14 -1.85 -17.08 -4.23
CA ALA A 14 -1.55 -17.42 -5.62
C ALA A 14 -0.44 -16.55 -6.21
N GLN A 15 -0.38 -15.27 -5.83
CA GLN A 15 0.68 -14.35 -6.24
C GLN A 15 1.96 -14.47 -5.39
N GLY A 16 1.94 -15.28 -4.32
CA GLY A 16 3.09 -15.52 -3.45
C GLY A 16 3.44 -14.33 -2.56
N PHE A 17 2.46 -13.48 -2.21
CA PHE A 17 2.68 -12.39 -1.26
C PHE A 17 2.70 -12.92 0.17
N SER A 18 3.78 -12.61 0.89
CA SER A 18 3.81 -12.75 2.35
C SER A 18 3.14 -11.53 2.97
N TYR A 19 2.23 -11.75 3.93
CA TYR A 19 1.53 -10.65 4.60
C TYR A 19 1.30 -10.93 6.10
N THR A 20 1.02 -9.87 6.84
CA THR A 20 0.53 -9.92 8.22
C THR A 20 -0.58 -8.89 8.39
N GLU A 21 -1.44 -9.08 9.38
CA GLU A 21 -2.64 -8.26 9.57
C GLU A 21 -2.77 -7.74 11.01
N ASP A 22 -3.57 -6.70 11.15
CA ASP A 22 -4.11 -6.23 12.43
C ASP A 22 -5.62 -6.03 12.27
N GLU A 23 -6.44 -6.87 12.89
CA GLU A 23 -7.90 -6.74 12.82
C GLU A 23 -8.41 -5.46 13.49
N ALA A 24 -7.79 -5.05 14.61
CA ALA A 24 -8.25 -3.91 15.39
C ALA A 24 -8.00 -2.60 14.65
N GLN A 25 -6.84 -2.48 14.00
CA GLN A 25 -6.48 -1.31 13.21
C GLN A 25 -6.84 -1.45 11.73
N ARG A 26 -7.30 -2.63 11.31
CA ARG A 26 -7.59 -3.03 9.92
C ARG A 26 -6.38 -2.84 9.00
N PHE A 27 -5.19 -3.18 9.48
CA PHE A 27 -3.98 -3.11 8.69
C PHE A 27 -3.75 -4.40 7.94
N LEU A 28 -3.48 -4.28 6.64
CA LEU A 28 -2.85 -5.33 5.85
C LEU A 28 -1.43 -4.87 5.53
N VAL A 29 -0.43 -5.66 5.91
CA VAL A 29 0.98 -5.37 5.66
C VAL A 29 1.56 -6.43 4.75
N LEU A 30 1.90 -6.05 3.52
CA LEU A 30 2.64 -6.87 2.57
C LEU A 30 4.13 -6.80 2.93
N LEU A 31 4.75 -7.95 3.17
CA LEU A 31 6.12 -8.06 3.64
C LEU A 31 7.08 -8.23 2.45
N ASN A 32 8.24 -7.57 2.52
CA ASN A 32 9.31 -7.69 1.52
C ASN A 32 8.81 -7.48 0.07
N TYR A 33 7.90 -6.52 -0.13
CA TYR A 33 7.38 -6.17 -1.45
C TYR A 33 8.54 -5.74 -2.36
N LYS A 34 8.68 -6.38 -3.52
CA LYS A 34 9.76 -6.12 -4.46
C LYS A 34 9.53 -4.80 -5.20
N LEU A 35 10.49 -3.89 -5.07
CA LEU A 35 10.44 -2.59 -5.72
C LEU A 35 10.94 -2.66 -7.17
N PRO A 36 10.48 -1.77 -8.05
CA PRO A 36 11.01 -1.65 -9.40
C PRO A 36 12.51 -1.31 -9.38
N LYS A 37 13.29 -2.07 -10.15
CA LYS A 37 14.75 -1.87 -10.25
C LYS A 37 15.10 -0.48 -10.75
N GLY A 38 16.10 0.14 -10.13
CA GLY A 38 16.69 1.40 -10.58
C GLY A 38 15.85 2.66 -10.28
N ILE A 39 14.78 2.56 -9.50
CA ILE A 39 13.98 3.72 -9.07
C ILE A 39 14.33 4.16 -7.65
N TYR A 40 14.41 3.21 -6.71
CA TYR A 40 14.60 3.45 -5.28
C TYR A 40 15.95 2.98 -4.78
N ASP A 41 16.38 3.54 -3.65
CA ASP A 41 17.59 3.15 -2.91
C ASP A 41 17.47 1.80 -2.20
N HIS A 42 16.27 1.22 -2.15
CA HIS A 42 15.97 -0.10 -1.61
C HIS A 42 15.43 -1.05 -2.69
N GLU A 43 15.75 -2.34 -2.58
CA GLU A 43 15.20 -3.39 -3.47
C GLU A 43 13.83 -3.90 -3.02
N VAL A 44 13.55 -3.81 -1.72
CA VAL A 44 12.31 -4.28 -1.09
C VAL A 44 11.84 -3.30 -0.01
N CYS A 45 10.54 -3.29 0.26
CA CYS A 45 9.97 -2.64 1.45
C CYS A 45 8.73 -3.36 1.95
N ASP A 46 8.34 -3.11 3.20
CA ASP A 46 7.03 -3.51 3.71
C ASP A 46 6.01 -2.43 3.33
N VAL A 47 4.82 -2.85 2.89
CA VAL A 47 3.74 -1.96 2.45
C VAL A 47 2.52 -2.18 3.31
N LEU A 48 2.10 -1.15 4.03
CA LEU A 48 0.88 -1.16 4.83
C LEU A 48 -0.24 -0.46 4.07
N VAL A 49 -1.42 -1.07 4.05
CA VAL A 49 -2.67 -0.43 3.65
C VAL A 49 -3.69 -0.58 4.77
N VAL A 50 -4.55 0.42 4.92
CA VAL A 50 -5.69 0.37 5.84
C VAL A 50 -6.90 -0.08 5.05
N ILE A 51 -7.45 -1.24 5.41
CA ILE A 51 -8.66 -1.78 4.78
C ILE A 51 -9.88 -1.12 5.42
N PRO A 52 -10.76 -0.45 4.66
CA PRO A 52 -11.92 0.22 5.24
C PRO A 52 -12.93 -0.78 5.81
N SER A 53 -13.75 -0.36 6.77
CA SER A 53 -14.70 -1.22 7.46
C SER A 53 -15.83 -1.77 6.57
N ASN A 54 -16.14 -1.07 5.48
CA ASN A 54 -17.14 -1.47 4.49
C ASN A 54 -16.52 -2.10 3.24
N TYR A 55 -15.25 -2.52 3.28
CA TYR A 55 -14.63 -3.27 2.20
C TYR A 55 -15.49 -4.49 1.77
N PRO A 56 -15.70 -4.76 0.47
CA PRO A 56 -15.11 -4.11 -0.72
C PRO A 56 -15.93 -2.93 -1.30
N GLN A 57 -16.89 -2.37 -0.56
CA GLN A 57 -17.65 -1.20 -1.04
C GLN A 57 -16.77 0.05 -1.16
N ALA A 58 -15.69 0.14 -0.37
CA ALA A 58 -14.63 1.13 -0.54
C ALA A 58 -13.26 0.44 -0.55
N GLY A 59 -12.29 1.06 -1.23
CA GLY A 59 -10.88 0.67 -1.24
C GLY A 59 -10.05 1.41 -0.20
N ASN A 60 -8.79 1.01 -0.04
CA ASN A 60 -7.84 1.70 0.82
C ASN A 60 -7.64 3.16 0.37
N ASP A 61 -7.51 4.10 1.29
CA ASP A 61 -7.36 5.50 0.89
C ASP A 61 -5.90 5.84 0.50
N MET A 62 -4.95 5.27 1.22
CA MET A 62 -3.52 5.52 1.09
C MET A 62 -2.73 4.22 1.26
N LEU A 63 -1.42 4.31 1.05
CA LEU A 63 -0.46 3.27 1.42
C LEU A 63 0.63 3.87 2.30
N TRP A 64 1.31 3.04 3.08
CA TRP A 64 2.45 3.44 3.88
C TRP A 64 3.60 2.48 3.64
N THR A 65 4.85 2.96 3.76
CA THR A 65 6.05 2.15 3.50
C THR A 65 7.00 2.15 4.69
N ASN A 66 7.61 1.00 4.94
CA ASN A 66 8.76 0.86 5.83
C ASN A 66 9.86 0.04 5.12
N PRO A 67 11.10 0.55 4.99
CA PRO A 67 11.52 1.91 5.33
C PRO A 67 10.84 2.97 4.48
N ARG A 68 11.00 4.25 4.85
CA ARG A 68 10.63 5.36 3.97
C ARG A 68 11.49 5.31 2.71
N LEU A 69 10.86 5.28 1.55
CA LEU A 69 11.57 5.20 0.28
C LEU A 69 12.17 6.53 -0.15
N SER A 70 13.36 6.48 -0.75
CA SER A 70 13.97 7.60 -1.47
C SER A 70 14.33 7.16 -2.89
N ARG A 71 14.38 8.12 -3.81
CA ARG A 71 14.70 7.83 -5.21
C ARG A 71 16.20 7.88 -5.45
N LEU A 72 16.70 7.01 -6.31
CA LEU A 72 18.11 7.01 -6.75
C LEU A 72 18.49 8.28 -7.52
N ASP A 73 17.53 8.90 -8.21
CA ASP A 73 17.74 10.15 -8.94
C ASP A 73 17.71 11.40 -8.05
N GLY A 74 17.59 11.23 -6.72
CA GLY A 74 17.58 12.31 -5.74
C GLY A 74 16.30 13.17 -5.75
N LYS A 75 15.32 12.85 -6.60
CA LYS A 75 14.05 13.59 -6.60
C LYS A 75 13.23 13.26 -5.37
N LEU A 76 12.47 14.24 -4.89
CA LEU A 76 11.48 14.02 -3.86
C LEU A 76 10.32 13.21 -4.41
N ILE A 77 9.77 12.33 -3.57
CA ILE A 77 8.52 11.64 -3.86
C ILE A 77 7.37 12.54 -3.37
N PRO A 78 6.46 12.99 -4.24
CA PRO A 78 5.32 13.80 -3.81
C PRO A 78 4.37 13.00 -2.91
N ALA A 79 3.77 13.70 -1.95
CA ALA A 79 2.75 13.20 -1.03
C ALA A 79 3.21 12.06 -0.09
N THR A 80 4.52 11.92 0.11
CA THR A 80 5.10 11.06 1.16
C THR A 80 5.44 11.84 2.42
N ASN A 81 5.24 11.23 3.58
CA ASN A 81 5.71 11.74 4.84
C ASN A 81 7.17 11.39 5.13
N ASN A 82 7.78 12.15 6.04
CA ASN A 82 9.02 11.76 6.70
C ASN A 82 8.74 10.88 7.92
N VAL A 83 9.78 10.23 8.44
CA VAL A 83 9.75 9.57 9.77
C VAL A 83 9.38 10.62 10.82
N GLY A 84 8.50 10.26 11.76
CA GLY A 84 7.88 11.19 12.71
C GLY A 84 6.80 12.11 12.11
N GLY A 85 6.42 11.90 10.85
CA GLY A 85 5.40 12.68 10.16
C GLY A 85 3.98 12.37 10.63
N GLY A 86 3.08 13.37 10.57
CA GLY A 86 1.69 13.20 10.99
C GLY A 86 0.92 12.23 10.09
N ASP A 87 0.13 11.33 10.69
CA ASP A 87 -0.61 10.23 10.02
C ASP A 87 0.28 9.07 9.51
N ASN A 88 1.53 8.96 9.98
CA ASN A 88 2.26 7.69 9.88
C ASN A 88 1.60 6.60 10.74
N ARG A 89 1.81 5.33 10.38
CA ARG A 89 1.28 4.19 11.14
C ARG A 89 2.40 3.49 11.88
N ILE A 90 2.15 3.12 13.14
CA ILE A 90 3.03 2.25 13.90
C ILE A 90 2.42 0.86 13.91
N TYR A 91 3.20 -0.12 13.48
CA TYR A 91 2.79 -1.52 13.53
C TYR A 91 4.00 -2.38 13.88
N GLN A 92 3.85 -3.22 14.91
CA GLN A 92 4.93 -4.10 15.43
C GLN A 92 6.26 -3.36 15.67
N GLY A 93 6.20 -2.14 16.22
CA GLY A 93 7.38 -1.31 16.51
C GLY A 93 8.05 -0.68 15.29
N LYS A 94 7.55 -0.91 14.07
CA LYS A 94 8.00 -0.25 12.84
C LYS A 94 7.11 0.96 12.55
N GLU A 95 7.74 2.05 12.12
CA GLU A 95 7.03 3.22 11.60
C GLU A 95 6.89 3.15 10.09
N PHE A 96 5.66 3.15 9.60
CA PHE A 96 5.33 3.19 8.20
C PHE A 96 5.01 4.63 7.80
N CYS A 97 5.77 5.16 6.84
CA CYS A 97 5.62 6.53 6.35
C CYS A 97 4.49 6.61 5.32
N ARG A 98 3.55 7.54 5.54
CA ARG A 98 2.37 7.73 4.69
C ARG A 98 2.76 8.10 3.28
N TRP A 99 2.04 7.55 2.32
CA TRP A 99 2.10 7.89 0.92
C TRP A 99 0.69 7.98 0.33
N SER A 100 0.25 9.21 0.03
CA SER A 100 -1.09 9.45 -0.52
C SER A 100 -1.14 9.15 -2.03
N ARG A 101 -1.99 8.17 -2.39
CA ARG A 101 -2.21 7.67 -3.75
C ARG A 101 -3.68 7.27 -3.97
N HIS A 102 -4.59 8.19 -3.63
CA HIS A 102 -6.05 8.03 -3.61
C HIS A 102 -6.68 7.51 -4.91
N TRP A 103 -7.89 6.98 -4.80
CA TRP A 103 -8.74 6.55 -5.93
C TRP A 103 -9.55 7.70 -6.54
N ASN A 104 -8.91 8.82 -6.87
CA ASN A 104 -9.60 10.10 -7.04
C ASN A 104 -10.04 10.45 -8.47
N GLN A 105 -9.46 9.89 -9.55
CA GLN A 105 -9.80 10.31 -10.92
C GLN A 105 -9.71 9.22 -12.01
N GLY A 106 -10.60 9.31 -12.99
CA GLY A 106 -10.56 8.52 -14.23
C GLY A 106 -10.61 7.01 -14.00
N LYS A 107 -9.64 6.28 -14.56
CA LYS A 107 -9.55 4.82 -14.45
C LYS A 107 -9.09 4.33 -13.07
N SER A 108 -8.73 5.23 -12.16
CA SER A 108 -8.36 4.88 -10.79
C SER A 108 -9.47 5.17 -9.79
N VAL A 109 -10.73 5.30 -10.22
CA VAL A 109 -11.86 5.38 -9.30
C VAL A 109 -12.21 3.96 -8.84
N TRP A 110 -12.30 3.75 -7.52
CA TRP A 110 -12.72 2.48 -6.94
C TRP A 110 -14.15 2.14 -7.36
N ARG A 111 -14.39 0.90 -7.79
CA ARG A 111 -15.69 0.36 -8.19
C ARG A 111 -16.25 -0.49 -7.04
N PRO A 112 -17.24 0.02 -6.27
CA PRO A 112 -17.79 -0.69 -5.13
C PRO A 112 -18.27 -2.09 -5.48
N GLY A 113 -17.86 -3.09 -4.70
CA GLY A 113 -18.26 -4.49 -4.90
C GLY A 113 -17.70 -5.18 -6.15
N THR A 114 -16.83 -4.51 -6.92
CA THR A 114 -16.14 -5.08 -8.08
C THR A 114 -14.63 -5.08 -7.89
N ASP A 115 -14.07 -3.98 -7.38
CA ASP A 115 -12.66 -3.92 -7.05
C ASP A 115 -12.39 -4.60 -5.70
N GLY A 116 -11.20 -5.21 -5.60
CA GLY A 116 -10.78 -5.99 -4.43
C GLY A 116 -9.26 -5.92 -4.25
N ILE A 117 -8.65 -6.96 -3.65
CA ILE A 117 -7.22 -6.94 -3.32
C ILE A 117 -6.34 -6.83 -4.56
N GLU A 118 -6.73 -7.46 -5.67
CA GLU A 118 -5.98 -7.38 -6.94
C GLU A 118 -5.89 -5.92 -7.41
N THR A 119 -6.98 -5.16 -7.30
CA THR A 119 -7.00 -3.74 -7.66
C THR A 119 -6.05 -2.95 -6.76
N ILE A 120 -6.03 -3.22 -5.45
CA ILE A 120 -5.11 -2.60 -4.49
C ILE A 120 -3.65 -2.91 -4.86
N LEU A 121 -3.31 -4.18 -5.12
CA LEU A 121 -1.96 -4.61 -5.50
C LEU A 121 -1.49 -3.94 -6.78
N ARG A 122 -2.35 -3.84 -7.79
CA ARG A 122 -2.07 -3.13 -9.04
C ARG A 122 -1.83 -1.63 -8.82
N ARG A 123 -2.53 -1.02 -7.87
CA ARG A 123 -2.33 0.39 -7.51
C ARG A 123 -1.01 0.61 -6.79
N ILE A 124 -0.61 -0.31 -5.90
CA ILE A 124 0.70 -0.29 -5.25
C ILE A 124 1.82 -0.40 -6.29
N ASP A 125 1.76 -1.38 -7.20
CA ASP A 125 2.75 -1.53 -8.28
C ASP A 125 2.81 -0.27 -9.17
N TRP A 126 1.64 0.28 -9.54
CA TRP A 126 1.57 1.52 -10.31
C TRP A 126 2.23 2.70 -9.60
N ALA A 127 1.97 2.87 -8.29
CA ALA A 127 2.55 3.94 -7.48
C ALA A 127 4.07 3.80 -7.42
N PHE A 128 4.58 2.58 -7.23
CA PHE A 128 6.02 2.35 -7.20
C PHE A 128 6.72 2.55 -8.54
N ARG A 129 6.05 2.25 -9.66
CA ARG A 129 6.61 2.53 -11.00
C ARG A 129 6.52 3.99 -11.40
N ARG A 130 5.63 4.77 -10.77
CA ARG A 130 5.39 6.18 -11.07
C ARG A 130 5.44 7.03 -9.80
N PRO A 131 6.62 7.14 -9.16
CA PRO A 131 6.73 7.90 -7.92
C PRO A 131 6.38 9.38 -8.11
N ASP A 132 6.52 9.94 -9.32
CA ASP A 132 6.19 11.35 -9.63
C ASP A 132 4.69 11.64 -9.82
N ALA A 133 3.85 10.61 -9.95
CA ALA A 133 2.43 10.81 -10.19
C ALA A 133 1.73 11.43 -8.97
N GLN A 134 0.77 12.33 -9.22
CA GLN A 134 -0.04 13.01 -8.20
C GLN A 134 -1.50 12.63 -8.37
#